data_AF-A0A2E0WKE5-F1
#
_entry.id   AF-A0A2E0WKE5-F1
#
_cell.length_a   1.000
_cell.length_b   1.000
_cell.length_c   1.000
_cell.angle_alpha   90.00
_cell.angle_beta   90.00
_cell.angle_gamma   90.00
#
_symmetry.space_group_name_H-M   'P 1'
#
loop_
_entity.id
_entity.type
_entity.pdbx_description
1 polymer ?
#
loop_
_entity_poly.entity_id
_entity_poly.type
_entity_poly.pdbx_seq_one_letter_code
_entity_poly.pdbx_strand_id
1 'polypeptide(L)'
;MNIKKTILSSAVITALGVAGSAQAAFLQAGTTGTIDFTGGCFTFGDCAIGGTGNVADNDITVRGNGTGVAGDGLVGQISFTVAADGNTLIIDSLQQDTYTGTAGGNFALNTDASSSSGFISDSGEVSLSLARSGYPQFFSYLDGSPWNIDDSTVATNAGTATNTWDVLTTGTSTNLDPSTGDPNASGTGVALSSSGAGMWSGMVVNFGNVGAGWGSFDNTPYSEKFNITVNGVAATTSPVPVPAAVWLFGSGMLGLVGIARRRRAQA
;
A
#
# COMPACT_ATOMS: atom_id res chain seq x y z
N MET A 1 25.02 -13.26 50.99
CA MET A 1 25.18 -12.58 49.69
C MET A 1 24.21 -13.21 48.69
N ASN A 2 23.38 -12.39 48.03
CA ASN A 2 22.13 -12.75 47.34
C ASN A 2 22.36 -13.26 45.91
N ILE A 3 22.54 -14.57 45.71
CA ILE A 3 22.66 -15.16 44.35
C ILE A 3 21.38 -15.90 43.90
N LYS A 4 20.48 -16.26 44.83
CA LYS A 4 19.30 -17.09 44.52
C LYS A 4 18.09 -16.33 43.94
N LYS A 5 18.07 -15.00 43.99
CA LYS A 5 16.93 -14.20 43.51
C LYS A 5 17.02 -13.83 42.03
N THR A 6 18.21 -13.87 41.43
CA THR A 6 18.42 -13.40 40.05
C THR A 6 18.07 -14.45 38.98
N ILE A 7 18.18 -15.74 39.31
CA ILE A 7 17.97 -16.82 38.34
C ILE A 7 16.48 -17.07 38.05
N LEU A 8 15.58 -16.75 38.99
CA LEU A 8 14.13 -16.95 38.80
C LEU A 8 13.50 -15.93 37.84
N SER A 9 14.08 -14.73 37.73
CA SER A 9 13.56 -13.68 36.84
C SER A 9 13.86 -13.95 35.36
N SER A 10 14.95 -14.64 35.03
CA SER A 10 15.33 -14.94 33.64
C SER A 10 14.56 -16.13 33.05
N ALA A 11 14.10 -17.08 33.86
CA ALA A 11 13.39 -18.27 33.37
C ALA A 11 11.93 -17.98 32.95
N VAL A 12 11.27 -16.98 33.55
CA VAL A 12 9.88 -16.63 33.25
C VAL A 12 9.74 -15.97 31.87
N ILE A 13 10.76 -15.24 31.41
CA ILE A 13 10.75 -14.57 30.10
C ILE A 13 10.86 -15.59 28.95
N THR A 14 11.48 -16.75 29.19
CA THR A 14 11.74 -17.76 28.13
C THR A 14 10.60 -18.77 27.97
N ALA A 15 9.76 -18.96 29.00
CA ALA A 15 8.62 -19.90 28.97
C ALA A 15 7.32 -19.27 28.44
N LEU A 16 7.25 -17.94 28.34
CA LEU A 16 6.26 -17.21 27.54
C LEU A 16 6.66 -17.25 26.06
N GLY A 17 6.92 -18.47 25.57
CA GLY A 17 7.27 -18.74 24.19
C GLY A 17 6.42 -17.87 23.28
N VAL A 18 7.11 -17.21 22.34
CA VAL A 18 6.56 -16.34 21.31
C VAL A 18 5.45 -17.13 20.63
N ALA A 19 4.22 -17.02 21.15
CA ALA A 19 3.04 -17.40 20.41
C ALA A 19 3.13 -16.49 19.20
N GLY A 20 3.50 -17.08 18.05
CA GLY A 20 3.55 -16.35 16.79
C GLY A 20 2.27 -15.55 16.74
N SER A 21 2.40 -14.23 16.70
CA SER A 21 1.25 -13.34 16.63
C SER A 21 0.40 -13.87 15.48
N ALA A 22 -0.77 -14.42 15.79
CA ALA A 22 -1.80 -14.56 14.78
C ALA A 22 -2.03 -13.13 14.31
N GLN A 23 -1.43 -12.76 13.18
CA GLN A 23 -1.69 -11.47 12.56
C GLN A 23 -3.19 -11.48 12.34
N ALA A 24 -3.89 -10.57 13.02
CA ALA A 24 -5.28 -10.31 12.75
C ALA A 24 -5.42 -10.07 11.25
N ALA A 25 -6.46 -10.62 10.62
CA ALA A 25 -6.73 -10.38 9.21
C ALA A 25 -6.69 -8.86 8.98
N PHE A 26 -5.76 -8.44 8.11
CA PHE A 26 -5.46 -7.04 7.84
C PHE A 26 -6.71 -6.31 7.32
N LEU A 27 -7.53 -7.02 6.53
CA LEU A 27 -8.84 -6.59 6.07
C LEU A 27 -9.94 -7.51 6.58
N GLN A 28 -11.15 -6.97 6.79
CA GLN A 28 -12.35 -7.73 7.09
C GLN A 28 -13.36 -7.58 5.95
N ALA A 29 -13.87 -8.70 5.44
CA ALA A 29 -14.90 -8.70 4.39
C ALA A 29 -16.11 -7.81 4.74
N GLY A 30 -16.55 -7.01 3.77
CA GLY A 30 -17.66 -6.07 3.89
C GLY A 30 -17.37 -4.78 4.65
N THR A 31 -16.14 -4.59 5.15
CA THR A 31 -15.73 -3.29 5.72
C THR A 31 -15.37 -2.30 4.62
N THR A 32 -15.53 -1.01 4.92
CA THR A 32 -15.12 0.07 4.04
C THR A 32 -13.88 0.76 4.59
N GLY A 33 -13.06 1.30 3.71
CA GLY A 33 -11.84 2.01 4.08
C GLY A 33 -11.42 3.00 3.02
N THR A 34 -10.34 3.73 3.32
CA THR A 34 -9.67 4.59 2.34
C THR A 34 -8.21 4.24 2.21
N ILE A 35 -7.66 4.41 1.02
CA ILE A 35 -6.22 4.48 0.77
C ILE A 35 -5.91 5.94 0.44
N ASP A 36 -5.23 6.61 1.35
CA ASP A 36 -4.86 8.00 1.20
C ASP A 36 -3.43 8.07 0.65
N PHE A 37 -3.27 8.76 -0.49
CA PHE A 37 -1.96 9.09 -1.02
C PHE A 37 -1.46 10.35 -0.31
N THR A 38 -0.40 10.20 0.49
CA THR A 38 0.11 11.27 1.37
C THR A 38 1.29 12.05 0.77
N GLY A 39 1.74 11.63 -0.40
CA GLY A 39 2.85 12.22 -1.13
C GLY A 39 3.47 11.21 -2.07
N GLY A 40 4.29 11.66 -3.00
CA GLY A 40 4.87 10.78 -3.99
C GLY A 40 5.62 11.50 -5.10
N CYS A 41 5.96 10.75 -6.15
CA CYS A 41 6.50 11.28 -7.38
C CYS A 41 5.84 10.69 -8.62
N PHE A 42 5.79 11.48 -9.68
CA PHE A 42 5.44 11.06 -11.04
C PHE A 42 6.42 11.68 -12.04
N THR A 43 6.98 10.89 -12.95
CA THR A 43 7.70 11.45 -14.11
C THR A 43 7.63 10.53 -15.32
N PHE A 44 7.68 11.11 -16.51
CA PHE A 44 8.14 10.38 -17.70
C PHE A 44 9.66 10.16 -17.52
N GLY A 45 10.09 8.90 -17.36
CA GLY A 45 11.42 8.50 -16.90
C GLY A 45 11.40 7.88 -15.50
N ASP A 46 12.49 8.06 -14.74
CA ASP A 46 12.66 7.49 -13.39
C ASP A 46 12.61 8.56 -12.29
N CYS A 47 11.55 8.55 -11.48
CA CYS A 47 11.38 9.48 -10.37
C CYS A 47 12.24 9.11 -9.13
N ALA A 48 12.94 7.97 -9.15
CA ALA A 48 13.92 7.59 -8.13
C ALA A 48 15.24 8.37 -8.23
N ILE A 49 15.61 8.84 -9.43
CA ILE A 49 16.93 9.42 -9.71
C ILE A 49 16.85 10.96 -9.85
N GLY A 50 15.67 11.52 -10.16
CA GLY A 50 15.54 12.89 -10.69
C GLY A 50 15.07 14.00 -9.75
N GLY A 51 14.51 13.74 -8.57
CA GLY A 51 13.95 14.79 -7.68
C GLY A 51 12.83 15.65 -8.32
N THR A 52 12.37 15.31 -9.52
CA THR A 52 11.30 15.96 -10.27
C THR A 52 9.99 15.23 -10.07
N GLY A 53 8.88 15.96 -10.14
CA GLY A 53 7.54 15.36 -10.12
C GLY A 53 6.98 15.07 -8.74
N ASN A 54 7.48 15.73 -7.69
CA ASN A 54 6.85 15.67 -6.37
C ASN A 54 5.36 15.99 -6.51
N VAL A 55 4.54 15.03 -6.14
CA VAL A 55 3.11 15.25 -6.05
C VAL A 55 2.87 15.84 -4.66
N ALA A 56 2.38 17.07 -4.64
CA ALA A 56 1.89 17.75 -3.46
C ALA A 56 0.43 18.12 -3.72
N ASP A 57 -0.38 18.13 -2.66
CA ASP A 57 -1.74 18.65 -2.67
C ASP A 57 -1.72 20.00 -3.38
N ASN A 58 -2.37 20.06 -4.54
CA ASN A 58 -2.31 21.25 -5.36
C ASN A 58 -3.70 21.85 -5.57
N ASP A 59 -3.81 23.12 -5.19
CA ASP A 59 -4.98 23.96 -5.45
C ASP A 59 -5.13 24.34 -6.95
N ILE A 60 -4.44 23.64 -7.86
CA ILE A 60 -4.37 24.01 -9.27
C ILE A 60 -5.45 23.28 -10.04
N THR A 61 -6.51 24.00 -10.39
CA THR A 61 -7.48 23.52 -11.37
C THR A 61 -6.86 23.52 -12.77
N VAL A 62 -6.67 22.34 -13.35
CA VAL A 62 -6.29 22.15 -14.76
C VAL A 62 -7.45 21.55 -15.54
N ARG A 63 -7.33 21.48 -16.87
CA ARG A 63 -8.24 20.68 -17.70
C ARG A 63 -8.11 19.22 -17.30
N GLY A 64 -9.20 18.58 -16.88
CA GLY A 64 -9.20 17.23 -16.30
C GLY A 64 -9.85 17.21 -14.91
N ASN A 65 -10.09 16.02 -14.36
CA ASN A 65 -10.73 15.85 -13.06
C ASN A 65 -9.65 15.59 -11.99
N GLY A 66 -8.68 16.51 -11.88
CA GLY A 66 -7.83 16.58 -10.69
C GLY A 66 -8.74 16.91 -9.51
N THR A 67 -9.21 15.89 -8.80
CA THR A 67 -10.41 16.00 -7.93
C THR A 67 -10.10 16.08 -6.46
N GLY A 68 -8.82 16.09 -6.06
CA GLY A 68 -8.51 16.28 -4.65
C GLY A 68 -9.11 17.57 -4.16
N VAL A 69 -9.67 17.50 -2.96
CA VAL A 69 -10.21 18.66 -2.30
C VAL A 69 -9.02 19.54 -2.01
N ALA A 70 -8.83 20.57 -2.83
CA ALA A 70 -7.77 21.55 -2.71
C ALA A 70 -7.52 21.92 -1.22
N GLY A 71 -6.34 21.59 -0.70
CA GLY A 71 -5.94 21.87 0.67
C GLY A 71 -6.32 20.81 1.72
N ASP A 72 -6.69 19.59 1.31
CA ASP A 72 -6.96 18.46 2.23
C ASP A 72 -5.70 17.74 2.72
N GLY A 73 -4.53 18.11 2.19
CA GLY A 73 -3.23 17.55 2.53
C GLY A 73 -2.94 16.19 1.91
N LEU A 74 -3.80 15.70 1.00
CA LEU A 74 -3.63 14.45 0.27
C LEU A 74 -3.35 14.75 -1.21
N VAL A 75 -2.64 13.85 -1.88
CA VAL A 75 -2.44 13.93 -3.34
C VAL A 75 -3.42 13.04 -4.10
N GLY A 76 -4.33 12.42 -3.37
CA GLY A 76 -5.36 11.53 -3.87
C GLY A 76 -5.89 10.63 -2.77
N GLN A 77 -7.05 10.04 -3.04
CA GLN A 77 -7.72 9.11 -2.15
C GLN A 77 -8.47 8.06 -2.95
N ILE A 78 -8.44 6.82 -2.45
CA ILE A 78 -9.25 5.72 -2.93
C ILE A 78 -10.21 5.34 -1.82
N SER A 79 -11.52 5.40 -2.06
CA SER A 79 -12.49 4.74 -1.18
C SER A 79 -12.75 3.34 -1.69
N PHE A 80 -12.82 2.38 -0.78
CA PHE A 80 -13.06 0.99 -1.16
C PHE A 80 -13.93 0.24 -0.15
N THR A 81 -14.50 -0.86 -0.64
CA THR A 81 -15.15 -1.89 0.15
C THR A 81 -14.39 -3.21 0.01
N VAL A 82 -14.10 -3.89 1.12
CA VAL A 82 -13.45 -5.20 1.10
C VAL A 82 -14.46 -6.25 0.64
N ALA A 83 -14.11 -7.02 -0.38
CA ALA A 83 -14.95 -8.08 -0.91
C ALA A 83 -15.10 -9.27 0.07
N ALA A 84 -15.93 -10.24 -0.30
CA ALA A 84 -16.24 -11.40 0.54
C ALA A 84 -15.04 -12.32 0.81
N ASP A 85 -14.02 -12.27 -0.04
CA ASP A 85 -12.78 -13.04 0.12
C ASP A 85 -11.85 -12.46 1.20
N GLY A 86 -12.11 -11.23 1.65
CA GLY A 86 -11.32 -10.55 2.67
C GLY A 86 -10.07 -9.84 2.15
N ASN A 87 -9.76 -9.89 0.84
CA ASN A 87 -8.50 -9.34 0.31
C ASN A 87 -8.70 -8.49 -0.94
N THR A 88 -9.74 -8.78 -1.74
CA THR A 88 -10.07 -7.98 -2.91
C THR A 88 -10.75 -6.68 -2.49
N LEU A 89 -10.34 -5.58 -3.12
CA LEU A 89 -10.93 -4.27 -2.93
C LEU A 89 -11.88 -3.95 -4.09
N ILE A 90 -13.12 -3.64 -3.75
CA ILE A 90 -14.08 -3.01 -4.65
C ILE A 90 -13.84 -1.51 -4.55
N ILE A 91 -13.40 -0.89 -5.64
CA ILE A 91 -13.08 0.54 -5.65
C ILE A 91 -14.38 1.34 -5.81
N ASP A 92 -14.76 2.07 -4.76
CA ASP A 92 -15.98 2.87 -4.72
C ASP A 92 -15.75 4.26 -5.32
N SER A 93 -14.59 4.85 -5.05
CA SER A 93 -14.15 6.11 -5.65
C SER A 93 -12.63 6.15 -5.76
N LEU A 94 -12.14 6.92 -6.73
CA LEU A 94 -10.73 7.21 -6.93
C LEU A 94 -10.61 8.68 -7.29
N GLN A 95 -9.86 9.42 -6.49
CA GLN A 95 -9.51 10.80 -6.74
C GLN A 95 -8.00 10.93 -6.69
N GLN A 96 -7.45 11.73 -7.58
CA GLN A 96 -6.02 11.99 -7.62
C GLN A 96 -5.76 13.41 -8.13
N ASP A 97 -4.76 14.03 -7.54
CA ASP A 97 -4.33 15.37 -7.91
C ASP A 97 -3.56 15.40 -9.20
N THR A 98 -3.44 16.61 -9.72
CA THR A 98 -2.62 16.89 -10.89
C THR A 98 -1.14 16.65 -10.58
N TYR A 99 -0.43 16.01 -11.50
CA TYR A 99 1.03 16.02 -11.47
C TYR A 99 1.55 17.36 -11.99
N THR A 100 2.25 18.12 -11.15
CA THR A 100 2.79 19.43 -11.54
C THR A 100 4.24 19.32 -12.01
N GLY A 101 4.63 20.20 -12.93
CA GLY A 101 6.05 20.33 -13.34
C GLY A 101 6.62 19.11 -14.08
N THR A 102 5.79 18.31 -14.75
CA THR A 102 6.26 17.23 -15.61
C THR A 102 6.88 17.79 -16.90
N ALA A 103 7.61 16.97 -17.65
CA ALA A 103 8.16 17.38 -18.96
C ALA A 103 7.09 17.85 -19.96
N GLY A 104 5.83 17.41 -19.77
CA GLY A 104 4.65 17.81 -20.58
C GLY A 104 3.79 18.91 -19.96
N GLY A 105 4.28 19.59 -18.90
CA GLY A 105 3.52 20.57 -18.13
C GLY A 105 2.75 19.94 -16.97
N ASN A 106 1.66 20.58 -16.55
CA ASN A 106 0.74 19.98 -15.60
C ASN A 106 -0.03 18.83 -16.26
N PHE A 107 -0.13 17.70 -15.56
CA PHE A 107 -0.77 16.50 -16.06
C PHE A 107 -1.88 16.06 -15.11
N ALA A 108 -3.12 16.35 -15.49
CA ALA A 108 -4.29 15.96 -14.71
C ALA A 108 -4.79 14.58 -15.14
N LEU A 109 -5.57 13.96 -14.25
CA LEU A 109 -6.13 12.63 -14.48
C LEU A 109 -7.66 12.71 -14.47
N ASN A 110 -8.29 11.78 -15.20
CA ASN A 110 -9.65 11.35 -14.94
C ASN A 110 -9.61 9.88 -14.57
N THR A 111 -10.42 9.49 -13.61
CA THR A 111 -10.35 8.21 -12.94
C THR A 111 -11.68 7.49 -13.06
N ASP A 112 -11.64 6.20 -13.37
CA ASP A 112 -12.84 5.36 -13.47
C ASP A 112 -12.79 4.26 -12.41
N ALA A 113 -13.49 4.49 -11.30
CA ALA A 113 -13.59 3.52 -10.22
C ALA A 113 -14.23 2.20 -10.68
N SER A 114 -15.15 2.22 -11.65
CA SER A 114 -15.87 1.03 -12.12
C SER A 114 -14.99 0.05 -12.90
N SER A 115 -13.93 0.57 -13.52
CA SER A 115 -12.91 -0.20 -14.23
C SER A 115 -11.64 -0.42 -13.38
N SER A 116 -11.66 0.02 -12.12
CA SER A 116 -10.54 -0.11 -11.20
C SER A 116 -10.74 -1.27 -10.23
N SER A 117 -9.64 -1.89 -9.80
CA SER A 117 -9.65 -2.96 -8.81
C SER A 117 -8.44 -2.88 -7.91
N GLY A 118 -8.53 -3.48 -6.74
CA GLY A 118 -7.41 -3.57 -5.80
C GLY A 118 -7.37 -4.89 -5.08
N PHE A 119 -6.22 -5.17 -4.47
CA PHE A 119 -5.98 -6.33 -3.65
C PHE A 119 -5.00 -5.95 -2.55
N ILE A 120 -5.27 -6.41 -1.33
CA ILE A 120 -4.30 -6.37 -0.24
C ILE A 120 -4.19 -7.74 0.40
N SER A 121 -2.97 -8.30 0.42
CA SER A 121 -2.70 -9.58 1.06
C SER A 121 -2.66 -9.47 2.58
N ASP A 122 -2.73 -10.62 3.25
CA ASP A 122 -2.55 -10.72 4.70
C ASP A 122 -1.15 -10.28 5.17
N SER A 123 -0.18 -10.28 4.25
CA SER A 123 1.19 -9.80 4.50
C SER A 123 1.35 -8.29 4.28
N GLY A 124 0.28 -7.58 3.92
CA GLY A 124 0.28 -6.15 3.64
C GLY A 124 0.74 -5.78 2.23
N GLU A 125 1.00 -6.76 1.36
CA GLU A 125 1.28 -6.48 -0.05
C GLU A 125 0.04 -5.92 -0.75
N VAL A 126 0.21 -4.81 -1.47
CA VAL A 126 -0.87 -4.11 -2.18
C VAL A 126 -0.65 -4.21 -3.69
N SER A 127 -1.75 -4.37 -4.42
CA SER A 127 -1.82 -4.30 -5.89
C SER A 127 -3.06 -3.52 -6.28
N LEU A 128 -2.90 -2.43 -7.04
CA LEU A 128 -4.00 -1.56 -7.48
C LEU A 128 -3.93 -1.41 -9.00
N SER A 129 -4.94 -1.92 -9.69
CA SER A 129 -5.17 -1.71 -11.12
C SER A 129 -6.13 -0.54 -11.27
N LEU A 130 -5.60 0.66 -11.55
CA LEU A 130 -6.41 1.88 -11.59
C LEU A 130 -6.61 2.36 -13.02
N ALA A 131 -7.87 2.46 -13.42
CA ALA A 131 -8.26 2.99 -14.72
C ALA A 131 -8.10 4.52 -14.74
N ARG A 132 -7.06 5.01 -15.43
CA ARG A 132 -6.69 6.42 -15.45
C ARG A 132 -6.51 6.92 -16.88
N SER A 133 -7.25 7.96 -17.21
CA SER A 133 -7.10 8.74 -18.43
C SER A 133 -6.38 10.04 -18.14
N GLY A 134 -5.50 10.47 -19.04
CA GLY A 134 -4.70 11.66 -18.83
C GLY A 134 -5.23 12.90 -19.56
N TYR A 135 -4.92 14.07 -19.00
CA TYR A 135 -5.20 15.39 -19.55
C TYR A 135 -3.95 16.27 -19.45
N PRO A 136 -3.02 16.16 -20.43
CA PRO A 136 -1.77 16.92 -20.41
C PRO A 136 -1.99 18.38 -20.82
N GLN A 137 -1.34 19.31 -20.11
CA GLN A 137 -1.49 20.75 -20.32
C GLN A 137 -1.24 21.19 -21.79
N PHE A 138 -0.23 20.62 -22.44
CA PHE A 138 0.21 21.06 -23.77
C PHE A 138 -0.32 20.23 -24.95
N PHE A 139 -0.98 19.09 -24.70
CA PHE A 139 -1.36 18.14 -25.75
C PHE A 139 -2.85 17.79 -25.68
N SER A 140 -3.72 18.76 -25.95
CA SER A 140 -5.18 18.57 -25.81
C SER A 140 -5.80 17.51 -26.73
N TYR A 141 -5.08 17.07 -27.77
CA TYR A 141 -5.51 15.95 -28.61
C TYR A 141 -5.38 14.58 -27.91
N LEU A 142 -4.72 14.54 -26.75
CA LEU A 142 -4.58 13.37 -25.87
C LEU A 142 -5.55 13.41 -24.68
N ASP A 143 -6.41 14.43 -24.60
CA ASP A 143 -7.34 14.58 -23.49
C ASP A 143 -8.27 13.37 -23.39
N GLY A 144 -8.27 12.71 -22.23
CA GLY A 144 -9.08 11.53 -21.97
C GLY A 144 -8.47 10.22 -22.45
N SER A 145 -7.30 10.24 -23.10
CA SER A 145 -6.62 9.02 -23.52
C SER A 145 -6.10 8.23 -22.31
N PRO A 146 -6.38 6.91 -22.22
CA PRO A 146 -5.78 6.07 -21.21
C PRO A 146 -4.29 5.98 -21.43
N TRP A 147 -3.50 6.13 -20.37
CA TRP A 147 -2.05 6.31 -20.48
C TRP A 147 -1.24 5.17 -19.86
N ASN A 148 -1.78 4.54 -18.82
CA ASN A 148 -1.18 3.42 -18.10
C ASN A 148 -1.82 2.09 -18.50
N ILE A 149 -2.05 1.88 -19.80
CA ILE A 149 -2.45 0.56 -20.32
C ILE A 149 -1.20 -0.08 -20.90
N ASP A 150 -0.97 -1.33 -20.54
CA ASP A 150 0.00 -2.20 -21.20
C ASP A 150 -0.54 -2.67 -22.56
N ASP A 151 -0.68 -1.73 -23.49
CA ASP A 151 -0.95 -1.95 -24.92
C ASP A 151 0.26 -1.54 -25.79
N SER A 152 1.39 -1.24 -25.11
CA SER A 152 2.61 -0.74 -25.71
C SER A 152 3.22 -1.77 -26.65
N THR A 153 3.76 -1.29 -27.77
CA THR A 153 4.30 -2.15 -28.85
C THR A 153 5.80 -2.49 -28.67
N VAL A 154 6.39 -2.19 -27.50
CA VAL A 154 7.82 -2.45 -27.23
C VAL A 154 8.24 -3.86 -27.62
N ALA A 155 9.33 -3.90 -28.38
CA ALA A 155 9.92 -5.03 -29.07
C ALA A 155 9.96 -6.33 -28.26
N THR A 156 9.18 -7.33 -28.70
CA THR A 156 9.39 -8.81 -28.71
C THR A 156 9.88 -9.56 -27.46
N ASN A 157 10.43 -8.90 -26.44
CA ASN A 157 11.03 -9.46 -25.23
C ASN A 157 10.25 -9.07 -23.95
N ALA A 158 9.34 -8.10 -24.04
CA ALA A 158 8.48 -7.62 -22.95
C ALA A 158 7.33 -8.57 -22.57
N GLY A 159 7.08 -9.61 -23.38
CA GLY A 159 5.83 -10.37 -23.36
C GLY A 159 4.79 -9.77 -24.31
N THR A 160 3.67 -10.46 -24.48
CA THR A 160 2.52 -9.97 -25.25
C THR A 160 1.82 -8.86 -24.48
N ALA A 161 1.61 -7.71 -25.11
CA ALA A 161 0.78 -6.62 -24.59
C ALA A 161 -0.52 -7.18 -24.00
N THR A 162 -0.76 -6.90 -22.73
CA THR A 162 -1.90 -7.48 -22.00
C THR A 162 -3.21 -6.73 -22.25
N ASN A 163 -3.13 -5.49 -22.74
CA ASN A 163 -4.23 -4.54 -22.82
C ASN A 163 -4.93 -4.36 -21.47
N THR A 164 -4.16 -4.42 -20.39
CA THR A 164 -4.63 -4.22 -19.02
C THR A 164 -4.00 -2.98 -18.41
N TRP A 165 -4.63 -2.43 -17.37
CA TRP A 165 -4.08 -1.28 -16.66
C TRP A 165 -2.85 -1.68 -15.87
N ASP A 166 -1.79 -0.88 -15.97
CA ASP A 166 -0.59 -1.04 -15.18
C ASP A 166 -0.88 -0.91 -13.68
N VAL A 167 -0.23 -1.77 -12.92
CA VAL A 167 -0.51 -1.98 -11.50
C VAL A 167 0.42 -1.13 -10.63
N LEU A 168 -0.17 -0.34 -9.74
CA LEU A 168 0.53 0.23 -8.57
C LEU A 168 0.68 -0.87 -7.52
N THR A 169 1.92 -1.20 -7.15
CA THR A 169 2.19 -2.33 -6.24
C THR A 169 3.19 -1.98 -5.15
N THR A 170 3.08 -2.63 -3.99
CA THR A 170 4.16 -2.64 -3.00
C THR A 170 5.31 -3.57 -3.38
N GLY A 171 5.13 -4.41 -4.42
CA GLY A 171 6.16 -5.27 -4.99
C GLY A 171 7.13 -4.51 -5.88
N THR A 172 7.85 -5.26 -6.74
CA THR A 172 8.75 -4.65 -7.73
C THR A 172 8.01 -4.42 -9.05
N SER A 173 8.13 -3.21 -9.59
CA SER A 173 7.64 -2.83 -10.91
C SER A 173 8.81 -2.35 -11.76
N THR A 174 8.77 -2.60 -13.07
CA THR A 174 9.87 -2.33 -14.00
C THR A 174 9.32 -1.88 -15.34
N ASN A 175 9.82 -0.75 -15.85
CA ASN A 175 9.57 -0.32 -17.22
C ASN A 175 10.71 -0.79 -18.13
N LEU A 176 10.45 -0.78 -19.43
CA LEU A 176 11.38 -1.29 -20.43
C LEU A 176 11.90 -0.16 -21.32
N ASP A 177 13.10 -0.36 -21.85
CA ASP A 177 13.66 0.48 -22.90
C ASP A 177 12.87 0.22 -24.20
N PRO A 178 12.26 1.23 -24.81
CA PRO A 178 11.42 1.04 -25.99
C PRO A 178 12.20 0.56 -27.23
N SER A 179 13.52 0.74 -27.25
CA SER A 179 14.39 0.37 -28.38
C SER A 179 14.96 -1.04 -28.26
N THR A 180 15.21 -1.53 -27.04
CA THR A 180 15.82 -2.87 -26.81
C THR A 180 14.88 -3.88 -26.18
N GLY A 181 13.82 -3.43 -25.50
CA GLY A 181 12.96 -4.27 -24.67
C GLY A 181 13.62 -4.73 -23.37
N ASP A 182 14.81 -4.24 -23.05
CA ASP A 182 15.50 -4.54 -21.79
C ASP A 182 14.92 -3.71 -20.63
N PRO A 183 15.07 -4.13 -19.36
CA PRO A 183 14.74 -3.30 -18.20
C PRO A 183 15.44 -1.94 -18.25
N ASN A 184 14.66 -0.85 -18.19
CA ASN A 184 15.18 0.52 -18.17
C ASN A 184 15.29 1.05 -16.74
N ALA A 185 14.18 1.03 -15.99
CA ALA A 185 14.14 1.42 -14.59
C ALA A 185 13.19 0.52 -13.79
N SER A 186 13.55 0.31 -12.53
CA SER A 186 12.79 -0.52 -11.59
C SER A 186 12.67 0.16 -10.24
N GLY A 187 11.58 -0.11 -9.55
CA GLY A 187 11.40 0.25 -8.16
C GLY A 187 10.66 -0.83 -7.41
N THR A 188 10.96 -0.93 -6.11
CA THR A 188 10.22 -1.79 -5.18
C THR A 188 9.48 -0.90 -4.19
N GLY A 189 8.20 -1.17 -4.01
CA GLY A 189 7.41 -0.52 -2.96
C GLY A 189 7.72 -1.09 -1.57
N VAL A 190 6.87 -0.72 -0.61
CA VAL A 190 6.97 -1.16 0.78
C VAL A 190 5.60 -1.66 1.22
N ALA A 191 5.52 -2.94 1.55
CA ALA A 191 4.30 -3.55 2.06
C ALA A 191 3.75 -2.78 3.28
N LEU A 192 2.44 -2.84 3.47
CA LEU A 192 1.78 -2.17 4.57
C LEU A 192 2.26 -2.71 5.91
N SER A 193 2.54 -1.77 6.82
CA SER A 193 2.91 -2.06 8.20
C SER A 193 2.10 -1.17 9.14
N SER A 194 1.83 -1.67 10.35
CA SER A 194 1.00 -0.93 11.30
C SER A 194 1.68 0.39 11.69
N SER A 195 0.96 1.49 11.55
CA SER A 195 1.37 2.82 12.01
C SER A 195 0.71 3.21 13.35
N GLY A 196 -0.01 2.27 13.98
CA GLY A 196 -0.76 2.49 15.22
C GLY A 196 -2.22 2.92 14.96
N ALA A 197 -3.06 2.90 16.00
CA ALA A 197 -4.45 3.36 15.95
C ALA A 197 -5.35 2.76 14.84
N GLY A 198 -5.04 1.55 14.34
CA GLY A 198 -5.79 0.93 13.24
C GLY A 198 -5.44 1.49 11.86
N MET A 199 -4.35 2.26 11.75
CA MET A 199 -3.80 2.77 10.51
C MET A 199 -2.64 1.89 10.04
N TRP A 200 -2.45 1.85 8.73
CA TRP A 200 -1.39 1.09 8.09
C TRP A 200 -0.73 1.93 7.02
N SER A 201 0.59 1.91 6.95
CA SER A 201 1.33 2.75 6.00
C SER A 201 2.29 1.91 5.19
N GLY A 202 2.50 2.31 3.94
CA GLY A 202 3.41 1.66 3.00
C GLY A 202 3.70 2.55 1.80
N MET A 203 4.26 1.96 0.76
CA MET A 203 4.58 2.65 -0.48
C MET A 203 4.23 1.78 -1.67
N VAL A 204 3.48 2.32 -2.61
CA VAL A 204 3.22 1.67 -3.90
C VAL A 204 4.05 2.32 -4.99
N VAL A 205 4.43 1.53 -5.99
CA VAL A 205 5.21 1.95 -7.14
C VAL A 205 4.58 1.42 -8.42
N ASN A 206 4.75 2.17 -9.50
CA ASN A 206 4.42 1.72 -10.86
C ASN A 206 5.52 2.23 -11.79
N PHE A 207 6.16 1.33 -12.50
CA PHE A 207 7.11 1.61 -13.56
C PHE A 207 6.54 0.93 -14.80
N GLY A 208 6.01 1.73 -15.71
CA GLY A 208 5.42 1.25 -16.95
C GLY A 208 5.90 2.04 -18.16
N ASN A 209 5.33 1.70 -19.30
CA ASN A 209 5.52 2.41 -20.55
C ASN A 209 4.17 2.99 -20.97
N VAL A 210 4.16 4.24 -21.44
CA VAL A 210 2.93 4.89 -21.88
C VAL A 210 2.31 4.08 -23.03
N GLY A 211 1.00 3.89 -22.96
CA GLY A 211 0.27 3.08 -23.95
C GLY A 211 0.15 3.69 -25.34
N ALA A 212 -0.20 2.85 -26.32
CA ALA A 212 -0.34 3.19 -27.73
C ALA A 212 -1.41 4.27 -28.02
N GLY A 213 -2.41 4.38 -27.14
CA GLY A 213 -3.42 5.46 -27.17
C GLY A 213 -2.86 6.88 -27.11
N TRP A 214 -1.57 7.04 -26.79
CA TRP A 214 -0.87 8.32 -26.71
C TRP A 214 -0.05 8.69 -27.94
N GLY A 215 -0.14 7.91 -29.03
CA GLY A 215 0.45 8.25 -30.32
C GLY A 215 1.98 8.36 -30.26
N SER A 216 2.53 9.56 -30.46
CA SER A 216 3.99 9.77 -30.47
C SER A 216 4.68 9.52 -29.12
N PHE A 217 3.91 9.40 -28.04
CA PHE A 217 4.42 9.05 -26.72
C PHE A 217 4.32 7.55 -26.41
N ASP A 218 3.78 6.74 -27.33
CA ASP A 218 3.75 5.28 -27.19
C ASP A 218 5.14 4.77 -26.78
N ASN A 219 5.13 3.88 -25.79
CA ASN A 219 6.30 3.27 -25.17
C ASN A 219 7.20 4.21 -24.36
N THR A 220 6.83 5.48 -24.15
CA THR A 220 7.62 6.39 -23.30
C THR A 220 7.67 5.83 -21.87
N PRO A 221 8.86 5.54 -21.31
CA PRO A 221 8.94 5.03 -19.95
C PRO A 221 8.41 6.07 -18.95
N TYR A 222 7.72 5.62 -17.93
CA TYR A 222 7.30 6.46 -16.81
C TYR A 222 7.51 5.73 -15.49
N SER A 223 7.46 6.49 -14.40
CA SER A 223 7.45 5.95 -13.06
C SER A 223 6.61 6.79 -12.11
N GLU A 224 6.01 6.09 -11.16
CA GLU A 224 5.18 6.60 -10.09
C GLU A 224 5.59 5.95 -8.77
N LYS A 225 5.61 6.74 -7.70
CA LYS A 225 5.76 6.23 -6.34
C LYS A 225 4.86 7.02 -5.42
N PHE A 226 4.08 6.34 -4.59
CA PHE A 226 3.22 7.00 -3.62
C PHE A 226 3.37 6.39 -2.24
N ASN A 227 3.50 7.25 -1.24
CA ASN A 227 3.31 6.88 0.15
C ASN A 227 1.80 6.76 0.39
N ILE A 228 1.38 5.60 0.88
CA ILE A 228 -0.02 5.31 1.15
C ILE A 228 -0.27 5.10 2.63
N THR A 229 -1.45 5.52 3.07
CA THR A 229 -2.00 5.14 4.37
C THR A 229 -3.38 4.52 4.16
N VAL A 230 -3.60 3.34 4.73
CA VAL A 230 -4.90 2.66 4.71
C VAL A 230 -5.62 2.91 6.03
N ASN A 231 -6.84 3.44 5.93
CA ASN A 231 -7.70 3.85 7.02
C ASN A 231 -9.05 3.13 7.00
N GLY A 232 -9.75 3.13 8.14
CA GLY A 232 -11.13 2.62 8.24
C GLY A 232 -11.27 1.11 8.34
N VAL A 233 -10.20 0.35 8.10
CA VAL A 233 -10.21 -1.11 8.23
C VAL A 233 -9.69 -1.51 9.60
N ALA A 234 -10.61 -1.60 10.56
CA ALA A 234 -10.26 -2.05 11.90
C ALA A 234 -9.77 -3.50 11.84
N ALA A 235 -8.47 -3.71 12.06
CA ALA A 235 -7.94 -5.04 12.31
C ALA A 235 -8.64 -5.58 13.56
N THR A 236 -9.56 -6.53 13.39
CA THR A 236 -10.17 -7.20 14.53
C THR A 236 -9.08 -8.08 15.14
N THR A 237 -8.40 -7.57 16.17
CA THR A 237 -7.55 -8.42 17.00
C THR A 237 -8.47 -9.45 17.63
N SER A 238 -8.55 -10.64 17.03
CA SER A 238 -9.26 -11.74 17.68
C SER A 238 -8.57 -11.93 19.04
N PRO A 239 -9.32 -11.88 20.15
CA PRO A 239 -8.71 -12.09 21.46
C PRO A 239 -8.00 -13.44 21.44
N VAL A 240 -6.66 -13.44 21.48
CA VAL A 240 -5.90 -14.68 21.52
C VAL A 240 -6.26 -15.38 22.83
N PRO A 241 -6.87 -16.58 22.80
CA PRO A 241 -7.20 -17.28 24.02
C PRO A 241 -5.94 -17.51 24.82
N VAL A 242 -5.89 -16.94 26.04
CA VAL A 242 -4.73 -17.13 26.91
C VAL A 242 -4.58 -18.64 27.16
N PRO A 243 -3.42 -19.26 26.84
CA PRO A 243 -3.29 -20.70 26.92
C PRO A 243 -3.70 -21.20 28.31
N ALA A 244 -4.41 -22.33 28.39
CA ALA A 244 -4.82 -22.94 29.66
C ALA A 244 -3.63 -23.12 30.62
N ALA A 245 -2.42 -23.32 30.08
CA ALA A 245 -1.19 -23.38 30.83
C ALA A 245 -0.91 -22.11 31.66
N VAL A 246 -1.22 -20.90 31.17
CA VAL A 246 -1.05 -19.65 31.92
C VAL A 246 -2.01 -19.59 33.11
N TRP A 247 -3.26 -20.03 32.91
CA TRP A 247 -4.25 -20.12 33.98
C TRP A 247 -3.89 -21.17 35.03
N LEU A 248 -3.43 -22.35 34.60
CA LEU A 248 -2.97 -23.42 35.49
C LEU A 248 -1.69 -23.03 36.23
N PHE A 249 -0.78 -22.33 35.56
CA PHE A 249 0.44 -21.83 36.17
C PHE A 249 0.14 -20.74 37.22
N GLY A 250 -0.71 -19.77 36.88
CA GLY A 250 -1.13 -18.73 37.80
C GLY A 250 -1.85 -19.27 39.04
N SER A 251 -2.80 -20.19 38.84
CA SER A 251 -3.51 -20.85 39.95
C SER A 251 -2.60 -21.76 40.78
N GLY A 252 -1.69 -22.50 40.14
CA GLY A 252 -0.68 -23.31 40.83
C GLY A 252 0.26 -22.47 41.71
N MET A 253 0.73 -21.32 41.20
CA MET A 253 1.62 -20.43 41.94
C MET A 253 0.91 -19.81 43.16
N LEU A 254 -0.34 -19.37 42.99
CA LEU A 254 -1.16 -18.87 44.11
C LEU A 254 -1.39 -19.96 45.17
N GLY A 255 -1.64 -21.20 44.76
CA GLY A 255 -1.76 -22.35 45.64
C GLY A 255 -0.48 -22.60 46.46
N LEU A 256 0.68 -22.55 45.82
CA LEU A 256 1.98 -22.74 46.49
C LEU A 256 2.28 -21.62 47.52
N VAL A 257 1.96 -20.37 47.19
CA VAL A 257 2.11 -19.24 48.13
C VAL A 257 1.20 -19.41 49.36
N GLY A 258 -0.03 -19.90 49.16
CA GLY A 258 -0.96 -20.21 50.25
C GLY A 258 -0.41 -21.26 51.20
N ILE A 259 0.14 -22.36 50.67
CA ILE A 259 0.76 -23.43 51.46
C ILE A 259 1.98 -22.92 52.24
N ALA A 260 2.83 -22.10 51.60
CA ALA A 260 4.02 -21.54 52.23
C ALA A 260 3.67 -20.62 53.41
N ARG A 261 2.59 -19.82 53.30
CA ARG A 261 2.11 -18.99 54.42
C ARG A 261 1.60 -19.81 55.58
N ARG A 262 0.81 -20.86 55.32
CA ARG A 262 0.25 -21.71 56.39
C ARG A 262 1.34 -22.38 57.21
N ARG A 263 2.41 -22.85 56.55
CA ARG A 263 3.56 -23.47 57.23
C ARG A 263 4.34 -22.49 58.10
N ARG A 264 4.37 -21.20 57.77
CA ARG A 264 5.00 -20.17 58.61
C ARG A 264 4.16 -19.71 59.80
N ALA A 265 2.84 -19.88 59.74
CA ALA A 265 1.95 -19.54 60.86
C ALA A 265 1.88 -20.65 61.92
N GLN A 266 2.35 -21.85 61.59
CA GLN A 266 2.36 -23.03 62.48
C GLN A 266 3.76 -23.36 63.04
N ALA A 267 4.77 -22.54 62.69
CA ALA A 267 6.13 -22.61 63.20
C ALA A 267 6.41 -21.36 64.04
#